data_AF-A0A8S3SPM9-F1
#
_entry.id   AF-A0A8S3SPM9-F1
#
_cell.length_a   1.000
_cell.length_b   1.000
_cell.length_c   1.000
_cell.angle_alpha   90.00
_cell.angle_beta   90.00
_cell.angle_gamma   90.00
#
_symmetry.space_group_name_H-M   'P 1'
#
loop_
_entity.id
_entity.type
_entity.pdbx_description
1 polymer ?
#
loop_
_entity_poly.entity_id
_entity_poly.type
_entity_poly.pdbx_seq_one_letter_code
_entity_poly.pdbx_strand_id
1 'polypeptide(L)'
;MFYCIDCDTPVCRICSVENHSRHFMTDLTESTKKLRSELVKDIESKVTTSRDNERKIEKETKTYREEVKAVIKTITEEGNYWKELIDEKIDNFVKLVQKEEQKVLQNMSALTKDYRAVVENCQQWHKNIKEMETLADVLLLHKLKQLKIDVDNTDLKQVP
;
A
#
# COMPACT_ATOMS: atom_id res chain seq x y z
N MET A 1 56.50 60.47 -19.61
CA MET A 1 56.06 60.03 -18.27
C MET A 1 56.52 58.58 -18.15
N PHE A 2 57.14 58.21 -17.05
CA PHE A 2 57.79 56.91 -16.90
C PHE A 2 57.00 56.01 -15.95
N TYR A 3 57.26 54.71 -15.99
CA TYR A 3 56.77 53.76 -15.01
C TYR A 3 57.95 53.21 -14.22
N CYS A 4 57.92 53.36 -12.90
CA CYS A 4 58.92 52.79 -12.01
C CYS A 4 58.49 51.35 -11.67
N ILE A 5 59.20 50.35 -12.20
CA ILE A 5 58.90 48.94 -11.97
C ILE A 5 59.00 48.60 -10.48
N ASP A 6 60.07 49.07 -9.84
CA ASP A 6 60.38 48.73 -8.45
C ASP A 6 59.34 49.30 -7.46
N CYS A 7 58.64 50.36 -7.84
CA CYS A 7 57.61 51.00 -7.02
C CYS A 7 56.20 50.77 -7.54
N ASP A 8 56.03 50.07 -8.67
CA ASP A 8 54.76 49.82 -9.34
C ASP A 8 53.90 51.08 -9.57
N THR A 9 54.52 52.22 -9.92
CA THR A 9 53.83 53.52 -10.05
C THR A 9 54.29 54.36 -11.24
N PRO A 10 53.39 55.15 -11.84
CA PRO A 10 53.76 56.14 -12.85
C PRO A 10 54.41 57.35 -12.20
N VAL A 11 55.47 57.85 -12.83
CA VAL A 11 56.31 58.94 -12.30
C VAL A 11 56.62 59.96 -13.39
N CYS A 12 56.69 61.23 -12.99
CA CYS A 12 57.08 62.31 -13.90
C CYS A 12 58.61 62.31 -14.13
N ARG A 13 59.08 63.08 -15.11
CA ARG A 13 60.50 63.15 -15.48
C ARG A 13 61.40 63.69 -14.35
N ILE A 14 60.88 64.53 -13.46
CA ILE A 14 61.64 65.06 -12.32
C ILE A 14 61.80 63.98 -11.26
N CYS A 15 60.68 63.36 -10.85
CA CYS A 15 60.68 62.27 -9.88
C CYS A 15 61.54 61.08 -10.32
N SER A 16 61.64 60.81 -11.63
CA SER A 16 62.49 59.74 -12.16
C SER A 16 63.99 59.96 -11.92
N VAL A 17 64.43 61.22 -11.74
CA VAL A 17 65.84 61.58 -11.54
C VAL A 17 66.15 61.87 -10.08
N GLU A 18 65.22 62.43 -9.32
CA GLU A 18 65.45 62.76 -7.90
C GLU A 18 65.25 61.54 -7.00
N ASN A 19 64.00 61.07 -6.93
CA ASN A 19 63.57 60.08 -5.93
C ASN A 19 63.63 58.63 -6.44
N HIS A 20 63.69 58.43 -7.76
CA HIS A 20 63.68 57.10 -8.39
C HIS A 20 64.88 56.87 -9.32
N SER A 21 65.97 57.63 -9.16
CA SER A 21 67.15 57.57 -10.06
C SER A 21 67.84 56.21 -10.13
N ARG A 22 67.68 55.38 -9.10
CA ARG A 22 68.28 54.03 -9.02
C ARG A 22 67.29 52.91 -9.32
N HIS A 23 66.05 53.25 -9.63
CA HIS A 23 65.01 52.26 -9.90
C HIS A 23 64.90 51.97 -11.39
N PHE A 24 64.43 50.77 -11.72
CA PHE A 24 64.15 50.39 -13.10
C PHE A 24 62.94 51.16 -13.63
N MET A 25 63.20 51.93 -14.69
CA MET A 25 62.21 52.74 -15.38
C MET A 25 61.91 52.18 -16.75
N THR A 26 60.65 52.26 -17.15
CA THR A 26 60.17 51.93 -18.48
C THR A 26 59.29 53.06 -19.00
N ASP A 27 59.09 53.11 -20.31
CA ASP A 27 58.09 53.99 -20.88
C ASP A 27 56.68 53.55 -20.42
N LEU A 28 55.93 54.50 -19.88
CA LEU A 28 54.59 54.22 -19.34
C LEU A 28 53.65 53.65 -20.42
N THR A 29 53.78 54.07 -21.67
CA THR A 29 52.94 53.59 -22.78
C THR A 29 53.29 52.15 -23.17
N GLU A 30 54.55 51.75 -23.05
CA GLU A 30 54.98 50.38 -23.28
C GLU A 30 54.49 49.43 -22.17
N SER A 31 54.69 49.82 -20.90
CA SER A 31 54.17 49.08 -19.75
C SER A 31 52.65 48.91 -19.79
N THR A 32 51.90 49.97 -20.12
CA THR A 32 50.43 49.89 -20.22
C THR A 32 49.97 49.06 -21.41
N LYS A 33 50.66 49.10 -22.56
CA LYS A 33 50.37 48.19 -23.69
C LYS A 33 50.58 46.73 -23.32
N LYS A 34 51.70 46.42 -22.65
CA LYS A 34 52.01 45.06 -22.20
C LYS A 34 50.97 44.55 -21.20
N LEU A 35 50.70 45.32 -20.15
CA LEU A 35 49.69 44.98 -19.14
C LEU A 35 48.30 44.80 -19.76
N ARG A 36 47.91 45.67 -20.69
CA ARG A 36 46.64 45.53 -21.42
C ARG A 36 46.59 44.24 -22.23
N SER A 37 47.68 43.88 -22.91
CA SER A 37 47.74 42.63 -23.68
C SER A 37 47.64 41.40 -22.79
N GLU A 38 48.31 41.40 -21.63
CA GLU A 38 48.25 40.32 -20.65
C GLU A 38 46.85 40.19 -20.05
N LEU A 39 46.23 41.31 -19.64
CA LEU A 39 44.86 41.33 -19.13
C LEU A 39 43.85 40.81 -20.16
N VAL A 40 43.98 41.19 -21.43
CA VAL A 40 43.09 40.70 -22.50
C VAL A 40 43.21 39.18 -22.63
N LYS A 41 44.43 38.64 -22.68
CA LYS A 41 44.66 37.19 -22.76
C LYS A 41 44.09 36.44 -21.56
N ASP A 42 44.29 36.97 -20.36
CA ASP A 42 43.77 36.37 -19.13
C ASP A 42 42.23 36.36 -19.11
N ILE A 43 41.61 37.47 -19.53
CA ILE A 43 40.15 37.57 -19.64
C ILE A 43 39.63 36.57 -20.67
N GLU A 44 40.23 36.51 -21.86
CA GLU A 44 39.85 35.58 -22.93
C GLU A 44 39.96 34.11 -22.47
N SER A 45 41.05 33.78 -21.77
CA SER A 45 41.27 32.45 -21.17
C SER A 45 40.20 32.11 -20.12
N LYS A 46 39.89 33.04 -19.21
CA LYS A 46 38.87 32.86 -18.17
C LYS A 46 37.47 32.73 -18.78
N VAL A 47 37.14 33.52 -19.78
CA VAL A 47 35.85 33.44 -20.50
C VAL A 47 35.70 32.09 -21.19
N THR A 48 36.76 31.61 -21.85
CA THR A 48 36.77 30.32 -22.53
C THR A 48 36.57 29.17 -21.54
N THR A 49 37.36 29.17 -20.46
CA THR A 49 37.26 28.16 -19.38
C THR A 49 35.87 28.17 -18.75
N SER A 50 35.30 29.35 -18.49
CA SER A 50 33.96 29.49 -17.90
C SER A 50 32.88 28.91 -18.83
N ARG A 51 32.96 29.17 -20.13
CA ARG A 51 32.04 28.60 -21.13
C ARG A 51 32.14 27.08 -21.23
N ASP A 52 33.35 26.52 -21.17
CA ASP A 52 33.53 25.08 -21.22
C ASP A 52 32.97 24.40 -19.96
N ASN A 53 33.17 25.01 -18.79
CA ASN A 53 32.56 24.55 -17.54
C ASN A 53 31.03 24.64 -17.57
N GLU A 54 30.47 25.73 -18.09
CA GLU A 54 29.02 25.90 -18.26
C GLU A 54 28.43 24.79 -19.14
N ARG A 55 29.06 24.50 -20.29
CA ARG A 55 28.64 23.40 -21.19
C ARG A 55 28.75 22.04 -20.52
N LYS A 56 29.79 21.81 -19.72
CA LYS A 56 29.96 20.55 -18.99
C LYS A 56 28.85 20.37 -17.95
N ILE A 57 28.56 21.42 -17.17
CA ILE A 57 27.47 21.43 -16.18
C ILE A 57 26.13 21.17 -16.87
N GLU A 58 25.86 21.82 -18.01
CA GLU A 58 24.61 21.62 -18.75
C GLU A 58 24.46 20.17 -19.23
N LYS A 59 25.53 19.58 -19.77
CA LYS A 59 25.55 18.18 -20.22
C LYS A 59 25.34 17.20 -19.06
N GLU A 60 26.05 17.40 -17.95
CA GLU A 60 25.91 16.57 -16.75
C GLU A 60 24.50 16.70 -16.17
N THR A 61 23.96 17.91 -16.07
CA THR A 61 22.59 18.16 -15.60
C THR A 61 21.54 17.44 -16.46
N LYS A 62 21.71 17.46 -17.79
CA LYS A 62 20.83 16.72 -18.70
C LYS A 62 20.92 15.21 -18.46
N THR A 63 22.13 14.69 -18.31
CA THR A 63 22.37 13.26 -18.06
C THR A 63 21.72 12.82 -16.74
N TYR A 64 21.97 13.55 -15.66
CA TYR A 64 21.35 13.29 -14.36
C TYR A 64 19.82 13.35 -14.42
N ARG A 65 19.24 14.28 -15.17
CA ARG A 65 17.79 14.36 -15.35
C ARG A 65 17.22 13.12 -16.04
N GLU A 66 17.91 12.60 -17.05
CA GLU A 66 17.51 11.39 -17.76
C GLU A 66 17.64 10.15 -16.86
N GLU A 67 18.73 10.04 -16.10
CA GLU A 67 18.93 8.96 -15.12
C GLU A 67 17.86 8.96 -14.03
N VAL A 68 17.59 10.13 -13.41
CA VAL A 68 16.52 10.26 -12.41
C VAL A 68 15.17 9.87 -12.98
N LYS A 69 14.86 10.28 -14.21
CA LYS A 69 13.61 9.89 -14.88
C LYS A 69 13.52 8.38 -15.11
N ALA A 70 14.63 7.75 -15.49
CA ALA A 70 14.69 6.30 -15.67
C ALA A 70 14.48 5.55 -14.35
N VAL A 71 15.14 6.00 -13.27
CA VAL A 71 14.97 5.42 -11.93
C VAL A 71 13.53 5.57 -11.43
N ILE A 72 12.93 6.75 -11.57
CA ILE A 72 11.51 6.97 -11.21
C ILE A 72 10.61 6.01 -11.97
N LYS A 73 10.84 5.84 -13.28
CA LYS A 73 10.07 4.92 -14.12
C LYS A 73 10.17 3.49 -13.60
N THR A 74 11.39 2.99 -13.36
CA THR A 74 11.62 1.64 -12.84
C THR A 74 10.93 1.42 -11.50
N ILE A 75 11.09 2.34 -10.54
CA ILE A 75 10.44 2.25 -9.23
C ILE A 75 8.90 2.22 -9.38
N THR A 76 8.37 3.01 -10.30
CA THR A 76 6.92 3.06 -10.55
C THR A 76 6.41 1.75 -11.16
N GLU A 77 7.12 1.19 -12.13
CA GLU A 77 6.77 -0.07 -12.80
C GLU A 77 6.84 -1.25 -11.82
N GLU A 78 7.91 -1.35 -11.04
CA GLU A 78 8.04 -2.37 -9.99
C GLU A 78 6.96 -2.22 -8.91
N GLY A 79 6.68 -0.99 -8.48
CA GLY A 79 5.63 -0.72 -7.51
C GLY A 79 4.25 -1.16 -7.99
N ASN A 80 3.92 -0.91 -9.25
CA ASN A 80 2.67 -1.35 -9.87
C ASN A 80 2.60 -2.88 -9.97
N TYR A 81 3.69 -3.53 -10.36
CA TYR A 81 3.76 -5.00 -10.41
C TYR A 81 3.47 -5.63 -9.04
N TRP A 82 4.10 -5.15 -7.97
CA TRP A 82 3.86 -5.66 -6.63
C TRP A 82 2.44 -5.42 -6.15
N LYS A 83 1.87 -4.26 -6.49
CA LYS A 83 0.48 -3.94 -6.17
C LYS A 83 -0.48 -4.94 -6.82
N GLU A 84 -0.33 -5.21 -8.12
CA GLU A 84 -1.16 -6.18 -8.85
C GLU A 84 -1.05 -7.58 -8.23
N LEU A 85 0.16 -8.01 -7.87
CA LEU A 85 0.39 -9.33 -7.27
C LEU A 85 -0.28 -9.45 -5.88
N ILE A 86 -0.20 -8.39 -5.06
CA ILE A 86 -0.87 -8.34 -3.76
C ILE A 86 -2.39 -8.37 -3.93
N ASP A 87 -2.93 -7.55 -4.83
CA ASP A 87 -4.37 -7.51 -5.11
C ASP A 87 -4.89 -8.88 -5.59
N GLU A 88 -4.15 -9.56 -6.46
CA GLU A 88 -4.47 -10.92 -6.92
C GLU A 88 -4.48 -11.93 -5.75
N LYS A 89 -3.51 -11.83 -4.82
CA LYS A 89 -3.49 -12.72 -3.65
C LYS A 89 -4.62 -12.45 -2.69
N ILE A 90 -4.96 -11.19 -2.46
CA ILE A 90 -6.11 -10.81 -1.63
C ILE A 90 -7.39 -11.38 -2.23
N ASP A 91 -7.64 -11.17 -3.52
CA ASP A 91 -8.84 -11.66 -4.21
C ASP A 91 -8.95 -13.20 -4.14
N ASN A 92 -7.84 -13.90 -4.36
CA ASN A 92 -7.78 -15.36 -4.23
C ASN A 92 -8.14 -15.83 -2.82
N PHE A 93 -7.58 -15.21 -1.77
CA PHE A 93 -7.89 -15.58 -0.39
C PHE A 93 -9.35 -15.28 -0.03
N VAL A 94 -9.87 -14.13 -0.45
CA VAL A 94 -11.28 -13.77 -0.24
C VAL A 94 -12.19 -14.82 -0.89
N LYS A 95 -11.94 -15.20 -2.14
CA LYS A 95 -12.70 -16.24 -2.85
C LYS A 95 -12.65 -17.59 -2.15
N LEU A 96 -11.49 -17.98 -1.61
CA LEU A 96 -11.34 -19.23 -0.87
C LEU A 96 -12.19 -19.22 0.41
N VAL A 97 -12.12 -18.13 1.18
CA VAL A 97 -12.91 -17.99 2.42
C VAL A 97 -14.40 -18.00 2.13
N GLN A 98 -14.86 -17.26 1.11
CA GLN A 98 -16.27 -17.23 0.70
C GLN A 98 -16.77 -18.61 0.26
N LYS A 99 -15.93 -19.39 -0.43
CA LYS A 99 -16.28 -20.76 -0.84
C LYS A 99 -16.45 -21.68 0.37
N GLU A 100 -15.57 -21.59 1.36
CA GLU A 100 -15.70 -22.37 2.59
C GLU A 100 -16.89 -21.93 3.43
N GLU A 101 -17.14 -20.62 3.55
CA GLU A 101 -18.34 -20.07 4.19
C GLU A 101 -19.61 -20.65 3.56
N GLN A 102 -19.71 -20.64 2.23
CA GLN A 102 -20.86 -21.18 1.52
C GLN A 102 -21.09 -22.68 1.82
N LYS A 103 -20.02 -23.48 1.86
CA LYS A 103 -20.12 -24.91 2.22
C LYS A 103 -20.63 -25.09 3.65
N VAL A 104 -20.09 -24.33 4.60
CA VAL A 104 -20.52 -24.39 6.00
C VAL A 104 -22.00 -24.01 6.13
N LEU A 105 -22.43 -22.94 5.46
CA LEU A 105 -23.84 -22.51 5.46
C LEU A 105 -24.77 -23.57 4.87
N GLN A 106 -24.37 -24.21 3.77
CA GLN A 106 -25.15 -25.31 3.17
C GLN A 106 -25.27 -26.50 4.11
N ASN A 107 -24.18 -26.91 4.75
CA ASN A 107 -24.17 -28.00 5.72
C ASN A 107 -25.07 -27.69 6.93
N MET A 108 -24.97 -26.47 7.47
CA MET A 108 -25.81 -26.02 8.58
C MET A 108 -27.29 -25.98 8.20
N SER A 109 -27.62 -25.57 6.98
CA SER A 109 -29.00 -25.59 6.47
C SER A 109 -29.54 -27.01 6.35
N ALA A 110 -28.76 -27.94 5.82
CA ALA A 110 -29.13 -29.35 5.72
C ALA A 110 -29.39 -29.95 7.11
N LEU A 111 -28.45 -29.74 8.05
CA LEU A 111 -28.56 -30.23 9.41
C LEU A 111 -29.79 -29.64 10.14
N THR A 112 -30.08 -28.36 9.92
CA THR A 112 -31.28 -27.70 10.45
C THR A 112 -32.56 -28.37 9.95
N LYS A 113 -32.60 -28.75 8.66
CA LYS A 113 -33.74 -29.45 8.07
C LYS A 113 -33.91 -30.84 8.66
N ASP A 114 -32.81 -31.58 8.85
CA ASP A 114 -32.82 -32.92 9.43
C ASP A 114 -33.35 -32.88 10.87
N TYR A 115 -32.85 -31.97 11.71
CA TYR A 115 -33.35 -31.80 13.07
C TYR A 115 -34.83 -31.38 13.11
N ARG A 116 -35.27 -30.51 12.20
CA ARG A 116 -36.68 -30.13 12.10
C ARG A 116 -37.56 -31.34 11.82
N ALA A 117 -37.17 -32.20 10.88
CA ALA A 117 -37.90 -33.43 10.58
C ALA A 117 -37.98 -34.37 11.79
N VAL A 118 -36.89 -34.49 12.56
CA VAL A 118 -36.90 -35.27 13.81
C VAL A 118 -37.89 -34.69 14.83
N VAL A 119 -37.90 -33.36 15.02
CA VAL A 119 -38.83 -32.69 15.94
C VAL A 119 -40.28 -32.91 15.50
N GLU A 120 -40.59 -32.71 14.22
CA GLU A 120 -41.93 -32.93 13.66
C GLU A 120 -42.38 -34.37 13.85
N ASN A 121 -41.49 -35.34 13.59
CA ASN A 121 -41.76 -36.74 13.87
C ASN A 121 -42.06 -36.97 15.35
N CYS A 122 -41.19 -36.55 16.28
CA CYS A 122 -41.41 -36.71 17.71
C CYS A 122 -42.75 -36.11 18.17
N GLN A 123 -43.14 -34.94 17.64
CA GLN A 123 -44.43 -34.32 17.92
C GLN A 123 -45.61 -35.17 17.42
N GLN A 124 -45.50 -35.77 16.23
CA GLN A 124 -46.52 -36.66 15.70
C GLN A 124 -46.63 -37.95 16.51
N TRP A 125 -45.50 -38.56 16.90
CA TRP A 125 -45.49 -39.74 17.77
C TRP A 125 -46.13 -39.45 19.12
N HIS A 126 -45.81 -38.31 19.73
CA HIS A 126 -46.42 -37.86 20.99
C HIS A 126 -47.94 -37.70 20.86
N LYS A 127 -48.42 -37.14 19.76
CA LYS A 127 -49.87 -37.03 19.49
C LYS A 127 -50.52 -38.41 19.39
N ASN A 128 -49.92 -39.32 18.62
CA ASN A 128 -50.45 -40.68 18.45
C ASN A 128 -50.52 -41.44 19.78
N ILE A 129 -49.49 -41.32 20.63
CA ILE A 129 -49.47 -41.96 21.95
C ILE A 129 -50.64 -41.45 22.81
N LYS A 130 -50.87 -40.14 22.86
CA LYS A 130 -52.01 -39.57 23.60
C LYS A 130 -53.37 -40.06 23.10
N GLU A 131 -53.52 -40.21 21.78
CA GLU A 131 -54.74 -40.76 21.19
C GLU A 131 -54.94 -42.23 21.58
N MET A 132 -53.86 -43.03 21.60
CA MET A 132 -53.91 -44.42 22.06
C MET A 132 -54.22 -44.55 23.56
N GLU A 133 -53.65 -43.69 24.40
CA GLU A 133 -53.98 -43.63 25.84
C GLU A 133 -55.48 -43.36 26.04
N THR A 134 -56.03 -42.38 25.31
CA THR A 134 -57.46 -42.06 25.38
C THR A 134 -58.34 -43.24 24.95
N LEU A 135 -57.95 -43.95 23.88
CA LEU A 135 -58.66 -45.16 23.43
C LEU A 135 -58.59 -46.29 24.45
N ALA A 136 -57.43 -46.50 25.07
CA ALA A 136 -57.24 -47.50 26.12
C ALA A 136 -58.14 -47.22 27.33
N ASP A 137 -58.23 -45.95 27.77
CA ASP A 137 -59.12 -45.54 28.85
C ASP A 137 -60.60 -45.83 28.51
N VAL A 138 -61.04 -45.54 27.29
CA VAL A 138 -62.41 -45.84 26.83
C VAL A 138 -62.68 -47.34 26.82
N LEU A 139 -61.75 -48.16 26.33
CA LEU A 139 -61.88 -49.63 26.30
C LEU A 139 -61.92 -50.22 27.71
N LEU A 140 -61.08 -49.72 28.63
CA LEU A 140 -61.09 -50.12 30.04
C LEU A 140 -62.44 -49.78 30.69
N LEU A 141 -62.96 -48.56 30.48
CA LEU A 141 -64.27 -48.16 30.97
C LEU A 141 -65.39 -49.05 30.40
N HIS A 142 -65.34 -49.39 29.11
CA HIS A 142 -66.32 -50.29 28.51
C HIS A 142 -66.24 -51.69 29.12
N LYS A 143 -65.03 -52.25 29.31
CA LYS A 143 -64.85 -53.57 29.92
C LYS A 143 -65.33 -53.60 31.37
N LEU A 144 -65.06 -52.55 32.15
CA LEU A 144 -65.56 -52.42 33.52
C LEU A 144 -67.09 -52.37 33.56
N LYS A 145 -67.73 -51.64 32.64
CA LYS A 145 -69.19 -51.63 32.51
C LYS A 145 -69.75 -53.02 32.18
N GLN A 146 -69.14 -53.74 31.25
CA GLN A 146 -69.58 -55.09 30.89
C GLN A 146 -69.45 -56.06 32.07
N LEU A 147 -68.32 -56.05 32.78
CA LEU A 147 -68.12 -56.87 33.97
C LEU A 147 -69.15 -56.57 35.06
N LYS A 148 -69.52 -55.30 35.25
CA LYS A 148 -70.59 -54.92 36.19
C LYS A 148 -71.94 -55.54 35.80
N ILE A 149 -72.32 -55.44 34.53
CA ILE A 149 -73.55 -56.06 34.01
C ILE A 149 -73.52 -57.59 34.22
N ASP A 150 -72.39 -58.23 33.94
CA ASP A 150 -72.23 -59.67 34.10
C ASP A 150 -72.38 -60.10 35.59
N VAL A 151 -71.82 -59.33 36.53
CA VAL A 151 -71.98 -59.56 37.98
C VAL A 151 -73.44 -59.36 38.42
N ASP A 152 -74.06 -58.24 38.05
CA ASP A 152 -75.45 -57.91 38.40
C ASP A 152 -76.43 -59.00 37.88
N ASN A 153 -76.16 -59.58 36.71
CA ASN A 153 -76.95 -60.68 36.13
C ASN A 153 -76.69 -62.05 36.79
N THR A 154 -75.57 -62.23 37.48
CA THR A 154 -75.22 -63.47 38.17
C THR A 154 -75.89 -63.53 39.55
N ASP A 155 -76.05 -62.40 40.22
CA ASP A 155 -76.79 -62.28 41.49
C ASP A 155 -78.31 -62.53 41.31
N LEU A 156 -78.87 -62.20 40.14
CA LEU A 156 -80.26 -62.49 39.79
C LEU A 156 -80.55 -63.98 39.54
N LYS A 157 -79.52 -64.83 39.40
CA LYS A 157 -79.66 -66.28 39.21
C LYS A 157 -79.50 -67.10 40.50
N GLN A 158 -79.30 -66.45 41.65
CA GLN A 158 -79.13 -67.10 42.97
C GLN A 158 -80.27 -66.83 43.97
N VAL A 159 -81.48 -66.51 43.50
CA VAL A 159 -82.67 -66.48 44.38
C VAL A 159 -83.60 -67.65 44.00
N PRO A 160 -83.80 -68.64 44.89
CA PRO A 160 -84.78 -69.72 44.72
C PRO A 160 -86.22 -69.22 44.59
#